data_AF-A0A9R1D2M8-F1
#
_entry.id   AF-A0A9R1D2M8-F1
#
_cell.length_a   1.000
_cell.length_b   1.000
_cell.length_c   1.000
_cell.angle_alpha   90.00
_cell.angle_beta   90.00
_cell.angle_gamma   90.00
#
_symmetry.space_group_name_H-M   'P 1'
#
loop_
_entity.id
_entity.type
_entity.pdbx_description
1 polymer ?
#
loop_
_entity_poly.entity_id
_entity_poly.type
_entity_poly.pdbx_seq_one_letter_code
_entity_poly.pdbx_strand_id
1 'polypeptide(L)'
;MGLGSEEWYSRPYQGERHLGGSAQFRSSVYIGAPHGLHHCNAKDALWAGKHVLENPACLEVEELDELIKIAMRMSCFFMEAVWTRFQPIAYAVEEVIKSGILGKPRRFSADFSMDWDLDDSPDSSRIVNPALGGGSLLDIST
;
A
#
# COMPACT_ATOMS: atom_id res chain seq x y z
N MET A 1 2.42 -31.19 3.86
CA MET A 1 3.52 -30.43 4.50
C MET A 1 3.21 -28.95 4.28
N GLY A 2 2.52 -28.33 5.24
CA GLY A 2 2.10 -26.94 5.15
C GLY A 2 3.23 -26.05 5.63
N LEU A 3 3.61 -25.07 4.82
CA LEU A 3 4.58 -24.04 5.19
C LEU A 3 3.94 -23.11 6.23
N GLY A 4 4.68 -22.78 7.28
CA GLY A 4 4.22 -21.92 8.37
C GLY A 4 3.98 -20.48 7.91
N SER A 5 3.10 -19.76 8.59
CA SER A 5 2.74 -18.36 8.29
C SER A 5 3.93 -17.39 8.30
N GLU A 6 5.03 -17.72 8.96
CA GLU A 6 6.25 -16.88 9.01
C GLU A 6 7.10 -16.93 7.73
N GLU A 7 7.01 -17.99 6.91
CA GLU A 7 7.81 -18.10 5.68
C GLU A 7 7.30 -17.23 4.54
N TRP A 8 6.05 -16.77 4.59
CA TRP A 8 5.48 -15.90 3.56
C TRP A 8 6.00 -14.47 3.64
N TYR A 9 6.30 -13.98 4.84
CA TYR A 9 6.75 -12.60 5.04
C TYR A 9 8.21 -12.36 4.66
N SER A 10 9.03 -13.40 4.56
CA SER A 10 10.49 -13.27 4.37
C SER A 10 10.97 -13.60 2.96
N ARG A 11 10.09 -13.99 2.04
CA ARG A 11 10.48 -14.37 0.67
C ARG A 11 10.20 -13.25 -0.33
N PRO A 12 11.24 -12.61 -0.92
CA PRO A 12 11.03 -11.70 -2.03
C PRO A 12 10.36 -12.43 -3.20
N TYR A 13 9.53 -11.71 -3.96
CA TYR A 13 8.77 -12.26 -5.08
C TYR A 13 9.69 -13.03 -6.06
N GLN A 14 9.45 -14.34 -6.20
CA GLN A 14 10.17 -15.21 -7.13
C GLN A 14 9.37 -15.24 -8.45
N GLY A 15 9.83 -14.47 -9.45
CA GLY A 15 9.06 -14.21 -10.68
C GLY A 15 8.73 -15.43 -11.53
N GLU A 16 7.59 -15.36 -12.23
CA GLU A 16 7.19 -16.34 -13.25
C GLU A 16 7.73 -15.98 -14.65
N ARG A 17 8.21 -17.00 -15.39
CA ARG A 17 8.85 -16.92 -16.71
C ARG A 17 7.85 -16.80 -17.87
N HIS A 18 8.26 -16.03 -18.89
CA HIS A 18 7.56 -15.58 -20.10
C HIS A 18 6.75 -16.60 -20.93
N LEU A 19 5.63 -16.11 -21.47
CA LEU A 19 5.03 -16.55 -22.73
C LEU A 19 5.28 -15.45 -23.81
N GLY A 20 5.68 -15.86 -25.02
CA GLY A 20 6.12 -14.97 -26.10
C GLY A 20 4.99 -14.37 -26.95
N GLY A 21 5.29 -13.21 -27.56
CA GLY A 21 4.56 -12.63 -28.70
C GLY A 21 3.60 -11.47 -28.37
N SER A 22 3.88 -10.28 -28.94
CA SER A 22 3.03 -9.06 -29.01
C SER A 22 2.39 -8.53 -27.71
N ALA A 23 2.87 -7.37 -27.25
CA ALA A 23 2.59 -6.74 -25.95
C ALA A 23 2.92 -7.67 -24.77
N GLN A 24 4.08 -7.46 -24.15
CA GLN A 24 4.51 -8.23 -22.98
C GLN A 24 3.52 -7.96 -21.83
N PHE A 25 2.63 -8.92 -21.58
CA PHE A 25 1.69 -8.88 -20.46
C PHE A 25 2.48 -8.77 -19.15
N ARG A 26 2.40 -7.61 -18.50
CA ARG A 26 3.01 -7.38 -17.19
C ARG A 26 1.99 -7.73 -16.13
N SER A 27 2.27 -8.76 -15.36
CA SER A 27 1.46 -9.14 -14.20
C SER A 27 1.54 -8.05 -13.12
N SER A 28 0.51 -7.99 -12.28
CA SER A 28 0.48 -7.12 -11.10
C SER A 28 0.74 -7.92 -9.83
N VAL A 29 1.30 -7.25 -8.83
CA VAL A 29 1.51 -7.76 -7.47
C VAL A 29 0.74 -6.85 -6.51
N TYR A 30 -0.06 -7.46 -5.65
CA TYR A 30 -0.59 -6.82 -4.45
C TYR A 30 0.29 -7.27 -3.30
N ILE A 31 0.97 -6.33 -2.65
CA ILE A 31 1.74 -6.66 -1.45
C ILE A 31 0.75 -6.64 -0.28
N GLY A 32 0.94 -7.49 0.72
CA GLY A 32 0.10 -7.54 1.92
C GLY A 32 0.93 -7.94 3.12
N ALA A 33 2.17 -7.44 3.13
CA ALA A 33 3.16 -7.75 4.15
C ALA A 33 3.06 -6.74 5.32
N PRO A 34 3.81 -6.91 6.42
CA PRO A 34 4.04 -5.83 7.36
C PRO A 34 4.68 -4.61 6.69
N HIS A 35 4.34 -3.41 7.14
CA HIS A 35 4.71 -2.14 6.50
C HIS A 35 6.22 -2.00 6.25
N GLY A 36 7.04 -2.44 7.21
CA GLY A 36 8.50 -2.43 7.08
C GLY A 36 9.08 -3.26 5.92
N LEU A 37 8.28 -4.10 5.28
CA LEU A 37 8.68 -4.92 4.13
C LEU A 37 8.15 -4.39 2.79
N HIS A 38 7.34 -3.33 2.79
CA HIS A 38 6.72 -2.83 1.56
C HIS A 38 7.75 -2.30 0.58
N HIS A 39 8.73 -1.52 1.06
CA HIS A 39 9.74 -0.93 0.20
C HIS A 39 10.58 -1.98 -0.52
N CYS A 40 11.12 -2.98 0.19
CA CYS A 40 11.95 -4.02 -0.44
C CYS A 40 11.12 -4.89 -1.41
N ASN A 41 9.91 -5.30 -1.01
CA ASN A 41 9.05 -6.12 -1.86
C ASN A 41 8.58 -5.38 -3.12
N ALA A 42 8.19 -4.11 -2.99
CA ALA A 42 7.78 -3.27 -4.12
C ALA A 42 8.94 -3.03 -5.07
N LYS A 43 10.13 -2.73 -4.55
CA LYS A 43 11.35 -2.54 -5.33
C LYS A 43 11.69 -3.79 -6.15
N ASP A 44 11.68 -4.97 -5.54
CA ASP A 44 11.94 -6.23 -6.23
C ASP A 44 10.91 -6.52 -7.33
N ALA A 45 9.62 -6.30 -7.05
CA ALA A 45 8.55 -6.48 -8.03
C ALA A 45 8.65 -5.50 -9.21
N LEU A 46 8.97 -4.22 -8.94
CA LEU A 46 9.15 -3.22 -9.98
C LEU A 46 10.37 -3.53 -10.86
N TRP A 47 11.50 -3.94 -10.27
CA TRP A 47 12.68 -4.38 -11.03
C TRP A 47 12.42 -5.64 -11.86
N ALA A 48 11.50 -6.51 -11.42
CA ALA A 48 11.00 -7.63 -12.21
C ALA A 48 10.00 -7.21 -13.32
N GLY A 49 9.73 -5.92 -13.48
CA GLY A 49 8.82 -5.39 -14.49
C GLY A 49 7.35 -5.66 -14.19
N LYS A 50 6.98 -5.81 -12.92
CA LYS A 50 5.59 -6.01 -12.47
C LYS A 50 4.95 -4.69 -12.05
N HIS A 51 3.63 -4.61 -12.19
CA HIS A 51 2.84 -3.53 -11.59
C HIS A 51 2.65 -3.80 -10.10
N VAL A 52 2.57 -2.77 -9.28
CA VAL A 52 2.50 -2.92 -7.82
C VAL A 52 1.37 -2.07 -7.24
N LEU A 53 0.58 -2.68 -6.36
CA LEU A 53 -0.37 -2.02 -5.46
C LEU A 53 -0.02 -2.39 -4.02
N GLU A 54 0.02 -1.42 -3.12
CA GLU A 54 0.19 -1.68 -1.68
C GLU A 54 -0.26 -0.50 -0.80
N ASN A 55 -0.66 -0.72 0.46
CA ASN A 55 -0.93 0.33 1.45
C ASN A 55 -0.41 -0.03 2.85
N PRO A 56 0.32 0.88 3.55
CA PRO A 56 0.88 2.15 3.06
C PRO A 56 1.95 1.89 1.99
N ALA A 57 2.32 2.87 1.17
CA ALA A 57 3.30 2.65 0.11
C ALA A 57 4.70 2.22 0.64
N CYS A 58 5.16 2.87 1.71
CA CYS A 58 6.43 2.63 2.41
C CYS A 58 6.45 3.43 3.73
N LEU A 59 7.52 3.33 4.53
CA LEU A 59 7.60 4.01 5.83
C LEU A 59 8.07 5.46 5.70
N GLU A 60 8.98 5.73 4.75
CA GLU A 60 9.65 7.01 4.58
C GLU A 60 9.44 7.59 3.18
N VAL A 61 9.52 8.92 3.04
CA VAL A 61 9.30 9.62 1.76
C VAL A 61 10.41 9.32 0.75
N GLU A 62 11.65 9.11 1.21
CA GLU A 62 12.78 8.79 0.35
C GLU A 62 12.62 7.41 -0.31
N GLU A 63 12.00 6.46 0.39
CA GLU A 63 11.66 5.14 -0.15
C GLU A 63 10.59 5.26 -1.25
N LEU A 64 9.59 6.12 -1.04
CA LEU A 64 8.54 6.39 -2.03
C LEU A 64 9.16 6.98 -3.31
N ASP A 65 10.05 7.95 -3.15
CA ASP A 65 10.78 8.57 -4.26
C ASP A 65 11.63 7.55 -5.03
N GLU A 66 12.26 6.59 -4.34
CA GLU A 66 12.99 5.49 -4.98
C GLU A 66 12.04 4.62 -5.80
N LEU A 67 10.92 4.17 -5.21
CA LEU A 67 9.93 3.32 -5.89
C LEU A 67 9.32 3.98 -7.12
N ILE A 68 8.98 5.27 -7.04
CA ILE A 68 8.45 6.04 -8.18
C ILE A 68 9.48 6.09 -9.30
N LYS A 69 10.77 6.37 -8.99
CA LYS A 69 11.83 6.38 -9.99
C LYS A 69 12.01 5.03 -10.66
N ILE A 70 11.95 3.93 -9.91
CA ILE A 70 12.05 2.57 -10.46
C ILE A 70 10.82 2.27 -11.34
N ALA A 71 9.61 2.57 -10.86
CA ALA A 71 8.37 2.38 -11.61
C ALA A 71 8.39 3.12 -12.96
N MET A 72 8.82 4.38 -12.97
CA MET A 72 9.00 5.17 -14.20
C MET A 72 10.04 4.53 -15.12
N ARG A 73 11.20 4.14 -14.59
CA ARG A 73 12.29 3.51 -15.35
C ARG A 73 11.86 2.18 -15.98
N MET A 74 11.10 1.38 -15.25
CA MET A 74 10.62 0.07 -15.69
C MET A 74 9.32 0.15 -16.50
N SER A 75 8.74 1.36 -16.62
CA SER A 75 7.43 1.60 -17.22
C SER A 75 6.34 0.73 -16.59
N CYS A 76 6.36 0.64 -15.26
CA CYS A 76 5.39 -0.08 -14.44
C CYS A 76 4.45 0.90 -13.74
N PHE A 77 3.18 0.53 -13.64
CA PHE A 77 2.24 1.13 -12.71
C PHE A 77 2.63 0.80 -11.26
N PHE A 78 2.62 1.83 -10.41
CA PHE A 78 2.81 1.75 -8.97
C PHE A 78 1.78 2.68 -8.33
N MET A 79 1.04 2.20 -7.33
CA MET A 79 0.01 2.98 -6.65
C MET A 79 -0.16 2.52 -5.21
N GLU A 80 -0.35 3.48 -4.31
CA GLU A 80 -0.80 3.18 -2.97
C GLU A 80 -2.27 2.71 -2.97
N ALA A 81 -2.57 1.59 -2.31
CA ALA A 81 -3.86 0.91 -2.35
C ALA A 81 -4.91 1.53 -1.40
N VAL A 82 -5.06 2.85 -1.42
CA VAL A 82 -6.04 3.60 -0.60
C VAL A 82 -7.46 3.39 -1.15
N TRP A 83 -8.03 2.21 -0.87
CA TRP A 83 -9.30 1.75 -1.45
C TRP A 83 -10.50 2.66 -1.13
N THR A 84 -10.43 3.42 -0.03
CA THR A 84 -11.47 4.37 0.40
C THR A 84 -11.68 5.51 -0.61
N ARG A 85 -10.64 5.88 -1.37
CA ARG A 85 -10.72 6.88 -2.46
C ARG A 85 -11.62 6.44 -3.61
N PHE A 86 -11.83 5.14 -3.77
CA PHE A 86 -12.61 4.56 -4.86
C PHE A 86 -14.03 4.16 -4.46
N GLN A 87 -14.46 4.48 -3.23
CA GLN A 87 -15.83 4.24 -2.78
C GLN A 87 -16.80 5.30 -3.36
N PRO A 88 -18.06 4.95 -3.66
CA PRO A 88 -19.06 5.90 -4.19
C PRO A 88 -19.19 7.21 -3.39
N ILE A 89 -19.04 7.13 -2.06
CA ILE A 89 -19.13 8.29 -1.18
C ILE A 89 -18.03 9.32 -1.46
N ALA A 90 -16.82 8.89 -1.85
CA ALA A 90 -15.72 9.82 -2.16
C ALA A 90 -16.07 10.68 -3.38
N TYR A 91 -16.65 10.07 -4.42
CA TYR A 91 -17.12 10.78 -5.60
C TYR A 91 -18.30 11.71 -5.29
N ALA A 92 -19.27 11.25 -4.50
CA ALA A 92 -20.41 12.08 -4.09
C ALA A 92 -19.98 13.31 -3.29
N VAL A 93 -19.01 13.15 -2.38
CA VAL A 93 -18.42 14.28 -1.64
C VAL A 93 -17.71 15.24 -2.59
N GLU A 94 -16.93 14.72 -3.55
CA GLU A 94 -16.26 15.54 -4.56
C GLU A 94 -17.26 16.34 -5.42
N GLU A 95 -18.36 15.72 -5.84
CA GLU A 95 -19.44 16.37 -6.59
C GLU A 95 -20.07 17.52 -5.80
N VAL A 96 -20.38 17.31 -4.52
CA VAL A 96 -20.94 18.36 -3.65
C VAL A 96 -19.96 19.52 -3.52
N ILE A 97 -18.67 19.24 -3.30
CA ILE A 97 -17.63 20.27 -3.19
C ILE A 97 -17.52 21.06 -4.51
N LYS A 98 -17.43 20.37 -5.64
CA LYS A 98 -17.30 20.99 -6.98
C LYS A 98 -18.54 21.78 -7.39
N SER A 99 -19.73 21.37 -6.95
CA SER A 99 -20.98 22.08 -7.24
C SER A 99 -21.02 23.49 -6.63
N GLY A 100 -20.25 23.74 -5.57
CA GLY A 100 -20.25 25.01 -4.85
C GLY A 100 -21.51 25.26 -4.03
N ILE A 101 -22.42 24.28 -3.89
CA ILE A 101 -23.69 24.44 -3.15
C ILE A 101 -23.48 24.80 -1.67
N LEU A 102 -22.34 24.41 -1.09
CA LEU A 102 -21.95 24.73 0.29
C LEU A 102 -21.13 26.03 0.40
N GLY A 103 -20.93 26.75 -0.71
CA GLY A 103 -19.97 27.85 -0.79
C GLY A 103 -18.51 27.36 -0.73
N LYS A 104 -17.58 28.24 -0.33
CA LYS A 104 -16.16 27.89 -0.19
C LYS A 104 -15.92 27.16 1.15
N PRO A 105 -15.48 25.89 1.15
CA PRO A 105 -15.13 25.18 2.38
C PRO A 105 -14.06 25.95 3.18
N ARG A 106 -14.25 26.02 4.51
CA ARG A 106 -13.33 26.71 5.42
C ARG A 106 -12.66 25.79 6.44
N ARG A 107 -13.31 24.69 6.80
CA ARG A 107 -12.82 23.73 7.80
C ARG A 107 -13.34 22.34 7.44
N PHE A 108 -12.50 21.35 7.69
CA PHE A 108 -12.83 19.92 7.63
C PHE A 108 -12.38 19.27 8.94
N SER A 109 -13.14 18.31 9.42
CA SER A 109 -12.79 17.49 10.59
C SER A 109 -13.21 16.06 10.25
N ALA A 110 -12.34 15.12 10.56
CA ALA A 110 -12.61 13.70 10.42
C ALA A 110 -11.90 12.97 11.56
N ASP A 111 -12.55 11.94 12.07
CA ASP A 111 -12.05 11.05 13.10
C ASP A 111 -12.21 9.62 12.58
N PHE A 112 -11.16 8.83 12.74
CA PHE A 112 -11.17 7.42 12.40
C PHE A 112 -10.51 6.63 13.50
N SER A 113 -11.27 5.71 14.09
CA SER A 113 -10.86 4.93 15.25
C SER A 113 -11.21 3.47 15.01
N MET A 114 -10.33 2.59 15.46
CA MET A 114 -10.55 1.15 15.51
C MET A 114 -10.59 0.71 16.97
N ASP A 115 -11.49 -0.21 17.31
CA ASP A 115 -11.55 -0.83 18.62
C ASP A 115 -10.59 -2.03 18.63
N TRP A 116 -9.32 -1.77 18.94
CA TRP A 116 -8.28 -2.79 19.08
C TRP A 116 -7.85 -2.92 20.53
N ASP A 117 -7.80 -4.16 21.01
CA ASP A 117 -7.23 -4.48 22.31
C ASP A 117 -5.70 -4.49 22.22
N LEU A 118 -5.11 -3.33 22.43
CA LEU A 118 -3.66 -3.14 22.35
C LEU A 118 -2.93 -3.68 23.59
N ASP A 119 -3.61 -3.73 24.74
CA ASP A 119 -3.01 -4.19 26.00
C ASP A 119 -2.82 -5.72 25.99
N ASP A 120 -3.72 -6.45 25.34
CA ASP A 120 -3.60 -7.91 25.13
C ASP A 120 -2.75 -8.29 23.90
N SER A 121 -2.28 -7.31 23.12
CA SER A 121 -1.46 -7.57 21.93
C SER A 121 -0.01 -7.92 22.31
N PRO A 122 0.57 -9.02 21.81
CA PRO A 122 1.97 -9.32 22.06
C PRO A 122 2.88 -8.29 21.39
N ASP A 123 4.05 -8.01 21.99
CA ASP A 123 5.05 -7.07 21.45
C ASP A 123 5.51 -7.41 20.02
N SER A 124 5.32 -8.65 19.58
CA SER A 124 5.63 -9.11 18.21
C SER A 124 4.54 -8.76 17.18
N SER A 125 3.36 -8.29 17.61
CA SER A 125 2.26 -7.94 16.72
C SER A 125 2.62 -6.77 15.82
N ARG A 126 2.25 -6.87 14.53
CA ARG A 126 2.45 -5.80 13.53
C ARG A 126 1.81 -4.46 13.92
N ILE A 127 0.81 -4.48 14.81
CA ILE A 127 0.05 -3.29 15.21
C ILE A 127 0.85 -2.47 16.23
N VAL A 128 1.58 -3.11 17.14
CA VAL A 128 2.30 -2.45 18.24
C VAL A 128 3.81 -2.38 18.04
N ASN A 129 4.39 -3.29 17.25
CA ASN A 129 5.83 -3.36 17.04
C ASN A 129 6.33 -2.24 16.10
N PRO A 130 7.12 -1.26 16.58
CA PRO A 130 7.61 -0.17 15.74
C PRO A 130 8.52 -0.64 14.61
N ALA A 131 9.26 -1.74 14.80
CA ALA A 131 10.14 -2.29 13.77
C ALA A 131 9.38 -2.87 12.57
N LEU A 132 8.08 -3.15 12.73
CA LEU A 132 7.19 -3.59 11.65
C LEU A 132 6.38 -2.44 11.04
N GLY A 133 6.60 -1.20 11.51
CA GLY A 133 5.79 -0.03 11.15
C GLY A 133 4.45 0.03 11.90
N GLY A 134 4.39 -0.55 13.10
CA GLY A 134 3.22 -0.51 13.97
C GLY A 134 2.87 0.90 14.46
N GLY A 135 1.59 1.09 14.78
CA GLY A 135 1.00 2.36 15.17
C GLY A 135 -0.13 2.80 14.22
N SER A 136 -0.98 3.72 14.70
CA SER A 136 -2.17 4.17 13.96
C SER A 136 -1.86 5.04 12.73
N LEU A 137 -0.71 5.71 12.72
CA LEU A 137 -0.39 6.66 11.66
C LEU A 137 -0.34 5.98 10.28
N LEU A 138 0.34 4.84 10.19
CA LEU A 138 0.52 4.11 8.93
C LEU A 138 -0.58 3.07 8.66
N ASP A 139 -1.30 2.62 9.70
CA ASP A 139 -2.32 1.59 9.55
C ASP A 139 -3.69 2.19 9.15
N ILE A 140 -4.02 3.39 9.64
CA ILE A 140 -5.35 3.99 9.44
C ILE A 140 -5.35 5.45 8.95
N SER A 141 -4.21 6.12 8.87
CA SER A 141 -4.15 7.58 8.57
C SER A 141 -3.62 7.94 7.18
N THR A 142 -3.34 6.95 6.34
CA THR A 142 -2.88 7.10 4.94
C THR A 142 -4.01 7.42 3.96
#